data_AF-A0A839TUC9-F1
#
_entry.id   AF-A0A839TUC9-F1
#
_cell.length_a   1.000
_cell.length_b   1.000
_cell.length_c   1.000
_cell.angle_alpha   90.00
_cell.angle_beta   90.00
_cell.angle_gamma   90.00
#
_symmetry.space_group_name_H-M   'P 1'
#
loop_
_entity.id
_entity.type
_entity.pdbx_description
1 polymer ?
#
loop_
_entity_poly.entity_id
_entity_poly.type
_entity_poly.pdbx_seq_one_letter_code
_entity_poly.pdbx_strand_id
1 'polypeptide(L)'
;MKPRFWLVLAAFVLMLAGCGSNSGSAPDPKSADLGAAAETSNGESAQQVELTISAAASMTDALQEIQKAYEAEHANVKLNYNFGASGALQQQIEQGAPADLFLLAAVKNMKALEDKQLIDSSHEKDLLANELVAVVSAKEPAQVSGMEDLKGSGLKKIAIGIPESVPAGNYAKEALTNAKLWDTLQSKLVQAKDVRQVLQYVETGNADAGFVYQTDALTSDQVKVAFTVDPTAYTPVVYPVGVVKATKHSQEAVDFYEYLQTDAARDIFKKYGFSIPQQG
;
A
#
# COMPACT_ATOMS: atom_id res chain seq x y z
N MET A 1 -16.39 -28.16 30.55
CA MET A 1 -17.39 -27.52 31.43
C MET A 1 -17.66 -26.12 30.90
N LYS A 2 -18.87 -25.85 30.39
CA LYS A 2 -19.32 -24.50 30.00
C LYS A 2 -20.35 -24.00 31.02
N PRO A 3 -20.27 -22.73 31.42
CA PRO A 3 -21.46 -21.90 31.65
C PRO A 3 -21.24 -20.48 31.07
N ARG A 4 -22.21 -19.60 30.85
CA ARG A 4 -23.66 -19.65 30.59
C ARG A 4 -23.99 -18.21 30.16
N PHE A 5 -24.76 -18.08 29.09
CA PHE A 5 -25.48 -16.89 28.62
C PHE A 5 -26.09 -16.03 29.75
N TRP A 6 -26.07 -14.70 29.59
CA TRP A 6 -27.20 -13.83 29.96
C TRP A 6 -27.30 -12.65 28.98
N LEU A 7 -28.45 -12.54 28.34
CA LEU A 7 -28.84 -11.56 27.33
C LEU A 7 -30.01 -10.78 27.95
N VAL A 8 -29.82 -9.48 28.23
CA VAL A 8 -30.88 -8.62 28.76
C VAL A 8 -31.35 -7.70 27.65
N LEU A 9 -32.58 -7.95 27.19
CA LEU A 9 -33.32 -7.16 26.22
C LEU A 9 -34.17 -6.16 27.00
N ALA A 10 -33.99 -4.86 26.78
CA ALA A 10 -34.87 -3.82 27.32
C ALA A 10 -35.55 -3.09 26.15
N ALA A 11 -36.85 -3.38 25.98
CA ALA A 11 -37.73 -2.68 25.06
C ALA A 11 -38.26 -1.41 25.77
N PHE A 12 -38.12 -0.25 25.13
CA PHE A 12 -38.72 1.00 25.59
C PHE A 12 -39.85 1.42 24.66
N VAL A 13 -41.00 1.71 25.28
CA VAL A 13 -42.33 1.88 24.70
C VAL A 13 -42.55 3.32 24.22
N LEU A 14 -43.16 3.46 23.03
CA LEU A 14 -43.71 4.69 22.46
C LEU A 14 -44.96 5.16 23.24
N MET A 15 -45.07 6.45 23.55
CA MET A 15 -46.35 7.11 23.83
C MET A 15 -46.56 8.30 22.89
N LEU A 16 -47.67 8.25 22.15
CA LEU A 16 -48.29 9.34 21.41
C LEU A 16 -49.47 9.88 22.23
N ALA A 17 -49.61 11.20 22.35
CA ALA A 17 -50.88 11.96 22.29
C ALA A 17 -50.67 13.42 22.72
N GLY A 18 -51.27 14.36 21.98
CA GLY A 18 -51.43 15.74 22.46
C GLY A 18 -51.79 16.75 21.36
N CYS A 19 -52.99 16.64 20.77
CA CYS A 19 -53.59 17.73 20.00
C CYS A 19 -54.06 18.85 20.94
N GLY A 20 -53.67 20.09 20.67
CA GLY A 20 -54.20 21.29 21.32
C GLY A 20 -54.66 22.30 20.28
N SER A 21 -55.97 22.47 20.15
CA SER A 21 -56.64 23.50 19.36
C SER A 21 -56.80 24.77 20.18
N ASN A 22 -56.46 25.94 19.63
CA ASN A 22 -57.04 27.19 20.07
C ASN A 22 -57.38 28.09 18.88
N SER A 23 -58.52 28.75 19.02
CA SER A 23 -59.30 29.39 17.96
C SER A 23 -59.15 30.90 18.04
N GLY A 24 -59.15 31.55 16.87
CA GLY A 24 -59.73 32.88 16.70
C GLY A 24 -58.79 34.08 16.78
N SER A 25 -58.44 34.63 15.61
CA SER A 25 -58.90 35.96 15.15
C SER A 25 -58.34 36.23 13.76
N ALA A 26 -59.22 36.60 12.82
CA ALA A 26 -58.87 37.03 11.45
C ALA A 26 -58.83 38.58 11.37
N PRO A 27 -58.59 39.21 10.20
CA PRO A 27 -57.30 39.80 9.85
C PRO A 27 -57.38 41.31 9.60
N ASP A 28 -56.24 41.99 9.44
CA ASP A 28 -56.20 43.21 8.63
C ASP A 28 -54.85 43.38 7.90
N PRO A 29 -54.85 43.81 6.62
CA PRO A 29 -53.68 43.83 5.76
C PRO A 29 -53.06 45.23 5.66
N LYS A 30 -51.72 45.31 5.66
CA LYS A 30 -50.91 46.30 4.93
C LYS A 30 -49.47 46.17 5.37
N SER A 31 -48.59 45.78 4.44
CA SER A 31 -47.32 46.44 4.09
C SER A 31 -46.50 45.46 3.28
N ALA A 32 -46.27 45.84 2.03
CA ALA A 32 -45.42 45.15 1.09
C ALA A 32 -43.93 45.36 1.42
N ASP A 33 -43.15 44.46 0.84
CA ASP A 33 -41.80 44.68 0.32
C ASP A 33 -40.61 44.47 1.28
N LEU A 34 -39.93 43.33 1.13
CA LEU A 34 -38.64 43.23 0.44
C LEU A 34 -38.20 41.75 0.47
N GLY A 35 -38.30 41.09 -0.68
CA GLY A 35 -37.84 39.73 -0.88
C GLY A 35 -36.32 39.67 -0.97
N ALA A 36 -35.67 39.24 0.11
CA ALA A 36 -34.32 38.69 0.05
C ALA A 36 -34.45 37.18 -0.18
N ALA A 37 -34.36 36.76 -1.45
CA ALA A 37 -34.12 35.37 -1.78
C ALA A 37 -32.67 35.05 -1.37
N ALA A 38 -32.50 34.56 -0.14
CA ALA A 38 -31.31 33.84 0.21
C ALA A 38 -31.35 32.52 -0.58
N GLU A 39 -30.65 32.48 -1.70
CA GLU A 39 -30.24 31.23 -2.33
C GLU A 39 -29.39 30.50 -1.30
N THR A 40 -30.06 29.65 -0.53
CA THR A 40 -29.41 28.66 0.30
C THR A 40 -28.87 27.66 -0.71
N SER A 41 -27.62 27.88 -1.15
CA SER A 41 -26.86 26.87 -1.86
C SER A 41 -26.79 25.66 -0.94
N ASN A 42 -27.74 24.76 -1.12
CA ASN A 42 -27.77 23.47 -0.47
C ASN A 42 -26.60 22.71 -1.11
N GLY A 43 -25.39 22.96 -0.59
CA GLY A 43 -24.23 22.16 -0.93
C GLY A 43 -24.58 20.75 -0.47
N GLU A 44 -24.98 19.90 -1.41
CA GLU A 44 -24.89 18.46 -1.22
C GLU A 44 -23.47 18.22 -0.75
N SER A 45 -23.31 17.88 0.53
CA SER A 45 -22.04 17.38 1.03
C SER A 45 -21.79 16.13 0.19
N ALA A 46 -20.89 16.23 -0.79
CA ALA A 46 -20.48 15.09 -1.60
C ALA A 46 -20.17 13.96 -0.62
N GLN A 47 -20.88 12.84 -0.78
CA GLN A 47 -20.74 11.71 0.12
C GLN A 47 -19.27 11.33 0.16
N GLN A 48 -18.69 11.26 1.36
CA GLN A 48 -17.29 10.89 1.51
C GLN A 48 -17.09 9.46 1.00
N VAL A 49 -16.19 9.29 0.04
CA VAL A 49 -15.81 8.01 -0.54
C VAL A 49 -14.49 7.56 0.10
N GLU A 50 -14.46 6.34 0.62
CA GLU A 50 -13.24 5.75 1.15
C GLU A 50 -12.72 4.69 0.18
N LEU A 51 -11.54 4.92 -0.39
CA LEU A 51 -10.84 3.94 -1.21
C LEU A 51 -9.86 3.15 -0.34
N THR A 52 -9.90 1.83 -0.45
CA THR A 52 -8.94 0.93 0.18
C THR A 52 -7.91 0.47 -0.84
N ILE A 53 -6.65 0.77 -0.60
CA ILE A 53 -5.54 0.48 -1.51
C ILE A 53 -4.61 -0.53 -0.85
N SER A 54 -4.55 -1.73 -1.43
CA SER A 54 -3.58 -2.74 -1.00
C SER A 54 -2.25 -2.52 -1.72
N ALA A 55 -1.21 -2.17 -0.97
CA ALA A 55 0.05 -1.71 -1.53
C ALA A 55 1.27 -2.42 -0.93
N ALA A 56 2.29 -2.68 -1.76
CA ALA A 56 3.55 -3.24 -1.30
C ALA A 56 4.19 -2.36 -0.22
N ALA A 57 4.70 -2.97 0.85
CA ALA A 57 5.28 -2.26 1.99
C ALA A 57 6.42 -1.30 1.60
N SER A 58 7.15 -1.57 0.52
CA SER A 58 8.20 -0.68 0.02
C SER A 58 7.70 0.69 -0.47
N MET A 59 6.41 0.81 -0.78
CA MET A 59 5.79 2.03 -1.30
C MET A 59 5.24 2.95 -0.20
N THR A 60 5.37 2.57 1.08
CA THR A 60 4.70 3.24 2.21
C THR A 60 4.90 4.76 2.21
N ASP A 61 6.14 5.24 2.19
CA ASP A 61 6.43 6.67 2.31
C ASP A 61 5.94 7.47 1.09
N ALA A 62 6.15 6.95 -0.13
CA ALA A 62 5.72 7.59 -1.36
C ALA A 62 4.18 7.70 -1.43
N LEU A 63 3.48 6.64 -1.04
CA LEU A 63 2.02 6.61 -1.05
C LEU A 63 1.41 7.49 0.05
N GLN A 64 2.08 7.64 1.20
CA GLN A 64 1.65 8.61 2.22
C GLN A 64 1.78 10.07 1.75
N GLU A 65 2.81 10.40 0.95
CA GLU A 65 2.91 11.73 0.34
C GLU A 65 1.87 11.93 -0.76
N ILE A 66 1.67 10.92 -1.62
CA ILE A 66 0.60 10.91 -2.63
C ILE A 66 -0.78 11.09 -2.01
N GLN A 67 -1.05 10.42 -0.88
CA GLN A 67 -2.31 10.58 -0.17
C GLN A 67 -2.57 12.02 0.24
N LYS A 68 -1.57 12.69 0.83
CA LYS A 68 -1.72 14.09 1.22
C LYS A 68 -2.00 14.99 0.02
N ALA A 69 -1.31 14.75 -1.09
CA ALA A 69 -1.50 15.52 -2.32
C ALA A 69 -2.88 15.27 -2.94
N TYR A 70 -3.27 14.00 -3.10
CA TYR A 70 -4.53 13.62 -3.72
C TYR A 70 -5.75 14.07 -2.91
N GLU A 71 -5.76 13.85 -1.59
CA GLU A 71 -6.87 14.23 -0.70
C GLU A 71 -7.02 15.76 -0.58
N ALA A 72 -5.94 16.54 -0.82
CA ALA A 72 -6.02 17.99 -0.85
C ALA A 72 -6.74 18.52 -2.10
N GLU A 73 -6.65 17.79 -3.22
CA GLU A 73 -7.32 18.10 -4.48
C GLU A 73 -8.73 17.49 -4.57
N HIS A 74 -8.98 16.40 -3.82
CA HIS A 74 -10.22 15.63 -3.86
C HIS A 74 -10.82 15.49 -2.46
N ALA A 75 -11.38 16.58 -1.92
CA ALA A 75 -11.85 16.66 -0.54
C ALA A 75 -12.95 15.65 -0.17
N ASN A 76 -13.64 15.06 -1.15
CA ASN A 76 -14.65 14.02 -0.97
C ASN A 76 -14.08 12.60 -0.95
N VAL A 77 -12.77 12.41 -1.20
CA VAL A 77 -12.12 11.09 -1.23
C VAL A 77 -11.15 10.94 -0.07
N LYS A 78 -11.20 9.79 0.60
CA LYS A 78 -10.24 9.37 1.62
C LYS A 78 -9.53 8.12 1.15
N LEU A 79 -8.20 8.11 1.23
CA LEU A 79 -7.38 6.95 0.90
C LEU A 79 -7.00 6.18 2.17
N ASN A 80 -7.27 4.89 2.18
CA ASN A 80 -6.90 3.98 3.26
C ASN A 80 -5.94 2.93 2.71
N TYR A 81 -4.71 2.89 3.23
CA TYR A 81 -3.71 1.92 2.77
C TYR A 81 -3.67 0.65 3.63
N ASN A 82 -3.65 -0.48 2.96
CA ASN A 82 -3.30 -1.79 3.52
C ASN A 82 -1.90 -2.17 3.01
N PHE A 83 -0.86 -1.89 3.81
CA PHE A 83 0.52 -2.19 3.46
C PHE A 83 0.93 -3.60 3.87
N GLY A 84 1.66 -4.28 2.99
CA GLY A 84 2.18 -5.62 3.30
C GLY A 84 3.03 -6.23 2.19
N ALA A 85 3.37 -7.50 2.38
CA ALA A 85 4.01 -8.28 1.33
C ALA A 85 3.04 -8.56 0.19
N SER A 86 3.51 -8.38 -1.05
CA SER A 86 2.66 -8.47 -2.24
C SER A 86 1.95 -9.81 -2.40
N GLY A 87 2.58 -10.94 -2.03
CA GLY A 87 1.93 -12.25 -2.05
C GLY A 87 0.85 -12.40 -0.98
N ALA A 88 1.05 -11.83 0.21
CA ALA A 88 0.02 -11.84 1.26
C ALA A 88 -1.20 -10.98 0.84
N LEU A 89 -0.94 -9.78 0.29
CA LEU A 89 -2.01 -8.89 -0.18
C LEU A 89 -2.75 -9.49 -1.39
N GLN A 90 -2.05 -10.13 -2.32
CA GLN A 90 -2.66 -10.88 -3.41
C GLN A 90 -3.62 -11.95 -2.86
N GLN A 91 -3.17 -12.79 -1.92
CA GLN A 91 -4.03 -13.80 -1.31
C GLN A 91 -5.26 -13.21 -0.61
N GLN A 92 -5.13 -12.05 0.02
CA GLN A 92 -6.27 -11.35 0.63
C GLN A 92 -7.32 -10.95 -0.43
N ILE A 93 -6.89 -10.40 -1.57
CA ILE A 93 -7.80 -10.02 -2.67
C ILE A 93 -8.47 -11.26 -3.27
N GLU A 94 -7.72 -12.35 -3.47
CA GLU A 94 -8.28 -13.62 -3.94
C GLU A 94 -9.33 -14.20 -3.00
N GLN A 95 -9.24 -13.90 -1.71
CA GLN A 95 -10.18 -14.30 -0.68
C GLN A 95 -11.33 -13.31 -0.48
N GLY A 96 -11.38 -12.23 -1.29
CA GLY A 96 -12.47 -11.25 -1.27
C GLY A 96 -12.28 -10.10 -0.28
N ALA A 97 -11.04 -9.81 0.14
CA ALA A 97 -10.77 -8.58 0.89
C ALA A 97 -11.20 -7.34 0.07
N PRO A 98 -11.86 -6.34 0.68
CA PRO A 98 -12.37 -5.18 -0.03
C PRO A 98 -11.24 -4.20 -0.35
N ALA A 99 -10.60 -4.38 -1.50
CA ALA A 99 -9.64 -3.44 -2.06
C ALA A 99 -10.22 -2.83 -3.34
N ASP A 100 -9.93 -1.55 -3.56
CA ASP A 100 -10.33 -0.80 -4.76
C ASP A 100 -9.18 -0.73 -5.77
N LEU A 101 -7.97 -0.51 -5.27
CA LEU A 101 -6.74 -0.59 -6.05
C LEU A 101 -5.72 -1.53 -5.42
N PHE A 102 -4.84 -2.01 -6.28
CA PHE A 102 -3.75 -2.87 -5.92
C PHE A 102 -2.44 -2.42 -6.57
N LEU A 103 -1.40 -2.21 -5.75
CA LEU A 103 -0.08 -1.76 -6.19
C LEU A 103 0.98 -2.70 -5.62
N LEU A 104 1.56 -3.57 -6.45
CA LEU A 104 2.50 -4.58 -5.98
C LEU A 104 3.92 -4.36 -6.43
N ALA A 105 4.85 -5.07 -5.81
CA ALA A 105 6.27 -5.08 -6.19
C ALA A 105 6.66 -6.26 -7.11
N ALA A 106 5.69 -6.89 -7.80
CA ALA A 106 5.98 -7.95 -8.77
C ALA A 106 4.82 -8.24 -9.75
N VAL A 107 5.18 -8.39 -11.03
CA VAL A 107 4.29 -8.78 -12.14
C VAL A 107 3.60 -10.13 -11.89
N LYS A 108 4.33 -11.11 -11.31
CA LYS A 108 3.78 -12.46 -11.05
C LYS A 108 2.50 -12.44 -10.20
N ASN A 109 2.42 -11.51 -9.26
CA ASN A 109 1.29 -11.41 -8.34
C ASN A 109 0.12 -10.67 -9.00
N MET A 110 0.38 -9.67 -9.86
CA MET A 110 -0.67 -9.06 -10.69
C MET A 110 -1.25 -10.10 -11.65
N LYS A 111 -0.39 -10.85 -12.35
CA LYS A 111 -0.80 -11.92 -13.26
C LYS A 111 -1.67 -12.98 -12.60
N ALA A 112 -1.39 -13.33 -11.34
CA ALA A 112 -2.22 -14.27 -10.58
C ALA A 112 -3.65 -13.74 -10.34
N LEU A 113 -3.81 -12.43 -10.14
CA LEU A 113 -5.12 -11.80 -10.00
C LEU A 113 -5.83 -11.64 -11.35
N GLU A 114 -5.09 -11.29 -12.41
CA GLU A 114 -5.59 -11.24 -13.80
C GLU A 114 -6.13 -12.61 -14.24
N ASP A 115 -5.39 -13.69 -13.99
CA ASP A 115 -5.78 -15.07 -14.32
C ASP A 115 -7.07 -15.50 -13.62
N LYS A 116 -7.32 -14.94 -12.43
CA LYS A 116 -8.56 -15.11 -11.67
C LYS A 116 -9.63 -14.09 -12.02
N GLN A 117 -9.37 -13.23 -13.01
CA GLN A 117 -10.25 -12.17 -13.48
C GLN A 117 -10.61 -11.14 -12.39
N LEU A 118 -9.76 -10.97 -11.38
CA LEU A 118 -9.99 -10.07 -10.25
C LEU A 118 -9.57 -8.61 -10.51
N ILE A 119 -8.83 -8.36 -11.59
CA ILE A 119 -8.38 -7.03 -12.02
C ILE A 119 -9.17 -6.57 -13.25
N ASP A 120 -9.50 -5.29 -13.30
CA ASP A 120 -10.02 -4.66 -14.51
C ASP A 120 -8.88 -4.51 -15.53
N SER A 121 -8.94 -5.32 -16.58
CA SER A 121 -7.94 -5.36 -17.65
C SER A 121 -7.83 -4.06 -18.45
N SER A 122 -8.79 -3.13 -18.29
CA SER A 122 -8.72 -1.80 -18.90
C SER A 122 -7.89 -0.82 -18.07
N HIS A 123 -7.67 -1.13 -16.78
CA HIS A 123 -7.04 -0.27 -15.81
C HIS A 123 -5.95 -1.04 -15.05
N GLU A 124 -4.99 -1.57 -15.80
CA GLU A 124 -3.77 -2.18 -15.28
C GLU A 124 -2.54 -1.65 -16.04
N LYS A 125 -1.44 -1.47 -15.33
CA LYS A 125 -0.18 -0.99 -15.93
C LYS A 125 1.02 -1.21 -15.02
N ASP A 126 2.17 -1.46 -15.64
CA ASP A 126 3.47 -1.33 -15.00
C ASP A 126 3.76 0.15 -14.68
N LEU A 127 3.67 0.51 -13.41
CA LEU A 127 3.74 1.90 -12.95
C LEU A 127 5.19 2.33 -12.67
N LEU A 128 5.91 1.52 -11.89
CA LEU A 128 7.24 1.85 -11.38
C LEU A 128 8.20 0.68 -11.57
N ALA A 129 9.48 0.95 -11.48
CA ALA A 129 10.55 -0.03 -11.38
C ALA A 129 11.47 0.30 -10.21
N ASN A 130 12.28 -0.67 -9.83
CA ASN A 130 13.21 -0.56 -8.70
C ASN A 130 14.39 -1.54 -8.87
N GLU A 131 15.31 -1.52 -7.93
CA GLU A 131 16.50 -2.36 -7.95
C GLU A 131 16.67 -3.06 -6.60
N LEU A 132 17.17 -4.29 -6.64
CA LEU A 132 17.51 -5.04 -5.44
C LEU A 132 18.91 -4.64 -4.96
N VAL A 133 19.04 -4.34 -3.68
CA VAL A 133 20.31 -4.00 -3.03
C VAL A 133 20.52 -4.85 -1.78
N ALA A 134 21.78 -5.07 -1.43
CA ALA A 134 22.16 -5.55 -0.11
C ALA A 134 22.52 -4.35 0.77
N VAL A 135 21.88 -4.24 1.94
CA VAL A 135 22.18 -3.22 2.95
C VAL A 135 22.88 -3.83 4.15
N VAL A 136 23.68 -3.02 4.82
CA VAL A 136 24.32 -3.32 6.12
C VAL A 136 24.09 -2.15 7.07
N SER A 137 24.30 -2.35 8.37
CA SER A 137 24.22 -1.26 9.35
C SER A 137 25.18 -0.11 8.98
N ALA A 138 24.71 1.14 9.10
CA ALA A 138 25.57 2.31 8.93
C ALA A 138 26.53 2.50 10.12
N LYS A 139 26.11 2.09 11.32
CA LYS A 139 26.87 2.25 12.57
C LYS A 139 28.05 1.28 12.67
N GLU A 140 27.81 0.00 12.41
CA GLU A 140 28.82 -1.06 12.46
C GLU A 140 28.72 -1.90 11.18
N PRO A 141 29.25 -1.37 10.06
CA PRO A 141 29.04 -1.99 8.76
C PRO A 141 29.82 -3.30 8.62
N ALA A 142 29.09 -4.38 8.31
CA ALA A 142 29.70 -5.61 7.85
C ALA A 142 30.56 -5.34 6.59
N GLN A 143 31.69 -6.03 6.48
CA GLN A 143 32.60 -5.91 5.34
C GLN A 143 32.09 -6.77 4.19
N VAL A 144 31.17 -6.20 3.41
CA VAL A 144 30.53 -6.85 2.26
C VAL A 144 30.54 -5.87 1.10
N SER A 145 31.07 -6.31 -0.04
CA SER A 145 31.14 -5.51 -1.28
C SER A 145 30.53 -6.21 -2.49
N GLY A 146 30.14 -7.48 -2.33
CA GLY A 146 29.44 -8.26 -3.36
C GLY A 146 28.86 -9.55 -2.80
N MET A 147 28.19 -10.32 -3.67
CA MET A 147 27.49 -11.55 -3.27
C MET A 147 28.42 -12.62 -2.68
N GLU A 148 29.65 -12.75 -3.18
CA GLU A 148 30.61 -13.76 -2.70
C GLU A 148 31.02 -13.55 -1.23
N ASP A 149 31.08 -12.29 -0.78
CA ASP A 149 31.44 -11.91 0.59
C ASP A 149 30.41 -12.39 1.62
N LEU A 150 29.16 -12.68 1.19
CA LEU A 150 28.09 -13.18 2.05
C LEU A 150 28.43 -14.54 2.69
N LYS A 151 29.32 -15.32 2.07
CA LYS A 151 29.83 -16.58 2.64
C LYS A 151 30.76 -16.35 3.82
N GLY A 152 31.37 -15.17 3.93
CA GLY A 152 32.36 -14.83 4.96
C GLY A 152 31.89 -15.19 6.37
N SER A 153 32.77 -15.75 7.18
CA SER A 153 32.47 -16.19 8.56
C SER A 153 32.09 -15.04 9.49
N GLY A 154 32.43 -13.80 9.11
CA GLY A 154 32.01 -12.58 9.81
C GLY A 154 30.52 -12.26 9.68
N LEU A 155 29.83 -12.80 8.66
CA LEU A 155 28.38 -12.67 8.49
C LEU A 155 27.68 -13.89 9.08
N LYS A 156 26.87 -13.63 10.11
CA LYS A 156 26.09 -14.63 10.85
C LYS A 156 24.65 -14.69 10.37
N LYS A 157 24.04 -13.54 10.09
CA LYS A 157 22.63 -13.42 9.73
C LYS A 157 22.44 -12.51 8.52
N ILE A 158 21.71 -12.99 7.53
CA ILE A 158 21.34 -12.25 6.32
C ILE A 158 19.81 -12.22 6.27
N ALA A 159 19.21 -11.05 6.40
CA ALA A 159 17.77 -10.90 6.36
C ALA A 159 17.25 -10.91 4.91
N ILE A 160 16.20 -11.67 4.65
CA ILE A 160 15.47 -11.69 3.38
C ILE A 160 13.96 -11.69 3.66
N GLY A 161 13.17 -11.20 2.71
CA GLY A 161 11.73 -11.48 2.75
C GLY A 161 11.48 -12.98 2.60
N ILE A 162 10.39 -13.51 3.17
CA ILE A 162 9.94 -14.89 2.90
C ILE A 162 9.76 -15.04 1.37
N PRO A 163 10.58 -15.82 0.65
CA PRO A 163 10.60 -15.80 -0.82
C PRO A 163 9.26 -16.17 -1.46
N GLU A 164 8.47 -16.99 -0.79
CA GLU A 164 7.18 -17.47 -1.26
C GLU A 164 6.10 -16.38 -1.26
N SER A 165 6.23 -15.35 -0.42
CA SER A 165 5.21 -14.30 -0.26
C SER A 165 5.74 -12.86 -0.45
N VAL A 166 7.04 -12.62 -0.31
CA VAL A 166 7.67 -11.31 -0.40
C VAL A 166 8.48 -11.19 -1.69
N PRO A 167 8.11 -10.31 -2.64
CA PRO A 167 8.86 -10.12 -3.88
C PRO A 167 10.36 -9.88 -3.70
N ALA A 168 10.77 -8.98 -2.79
CA ALA A 168 12.19 -8.74 -2.51
C ALA A 168 12.93 -10.02 -2.09
N GLY A 169 12.28 -10.88 -1.29
CA GLY A 169 12.80 -12.19 -0.91
C GLY A 169 12.92 -13.16 -2.10
N ASN A 170 11.95 -13.14 -3.01
CA ASN A 170 12.02 -13.92 -4.24
C ASN A 170 13.13 -13.45 -5.17
N TYR A 171 13.28 -12.13 -5.39
CA TYR A 171 14.38 -11.58 -6.19
C TYR A 171 15.74 -11.89 -5.57
N ALA A 172 15.87 -11.81 -4.24
CA ALA A 172 17.08 -12.24 -3.54
C ALA A 172 17.35 -13.73 -3.74
N LYS A 173 16.32 -14.58 -3.64
CA LYS A 173 16.45 -16.01 -3.91
C LYS A 173 16.88 -16.30 -5.35
N GLU A 174 16.32 -15.61 -6.34
CA GLU A 174 16.72 -15.73 -7.75
C GLU A 174 18.20 -15.35 -7.94
N ALA A 175 18.59 -14.17 -7.46
CA ALA A 175 19.96 -13.68 -7.56
C ALA A 175 20.97 -14.63 -6.89
N LEU A 176 20.68 -15.06 -5.66
CA LEU A 176 21.54 -15.98 -4.92
C LEU A 176 21.57 -17.39 -5.55
N THR A 177 20.48 -17.84 -6.17
CA THR A 177 20.45 -19.14 -6.87
C THR A 177 21.30 -19.08 -8.14
N ASN A 178 21.18 -18.00 -8.92
CA ASN A 178 21.97 -17.79 -10.14
C ASN A 178 23.47 -17.63 -9.82
N ALA A 179 23.79 -17.02 -8.67
CA ALA A 179 25.15 -16.96 -8.13
C ALA A 179 25.63 -18.28 -7.48
N LYS A 180 24.79 -19.32 -7.40
CA LYS A 180 25.08 -20.61 -6.72
C LYS A 180 25.38 -20.47 -5.22
N LEU A 181 24.82 -19.45 -4.58
CA LEU A 181 25.02 -19.13 -3.17
C LEU A 181 23.82 -19.52 -2.29
N TRP A 182 22.62 -19.65 -2.87
CA TRP A 182 21.38 -19.88 -2.12
C TRP A 182 21.47 -21.03 -1.12
N ASP A 183 21.93 -22.21 -1.56
CA ASP A 183 22.03 -23.41 -0.71
C ASP A 183 23.09 -23.24 0.39
N THR A 184 24.20 -22.60 0.06
CA THR A 184 25.31 -22.36 1.01
C THR A 184 24.91 -21.37 2.10
N LEU A 185 24.06 -20.40 1.78
CA LEU A 185 23.66 -19.35 2.71
C LEU A 185 22.45 -19.71 3.55
N GLN A 186 21.73 -20.82 3.28
CA GLN A 186 20.49 -21.20 3.98
C GLN A 186 20.57 -21.07 5.51
N SER A 187 21.66 -21.55 6.12
CA SER A 187 21.85 -21.52 7.58
C SER A 187 22.03 -20.12 8.17
N LYS A 188 22.31 -19.11 7.33
CA LYS A 188 22.46 -17.70 7.71
C LYS A 188 21.20 -16.89 7.44
N LEU A 189 20.24 -17.41 6.66
CA LEU A 189 19.07 -16.64 6.25
C LEU A 189 18.09 -16.46 7.40
N VAL A 190 17.68 -15.22 7.62
CA VAL A 190 16.59 -14.86 8.53
C VAL A 190 15.46 -14.30 7.69
N GLN A 191 14.31 -14.97 7.69
CA GLN A 191 13.17 -14.57 6.89
C GLN A 191 12.29 -13.55 7.61
N ALA A 192 11.76 -12.59 6.85
CA ALA A 192 10.93 -11.51 7.32
C ALA A 192 9.59 -11.47 6.57
N LYS A 193 8.54 -11.00 7.25
CA LYS A 193 7.17 -10.98 6.71
C LYS A 193 6.99 -10.06 5.51
N ASP A 194 7.83 -9.04 5.36
CA ASP A 194 7.86 -8.07 4.26
C ASP A 194 9.26 -7.41 4.19
N VAL A 195 9.49 -6.59 3.16
CA VAL A 195 10.81 -5.96 2.91
C VAL A 195 11.16 -4.86 3.94
N ARG A 196 10.17 -4.19 4.54
CA ARG A 196 10.43 -3.19 5.59
C ARG A 196 10.83 -3.85 6.90
N GLN A 197 10.33 -5.06 7.16
CA GLN A 197 10.81 -5.89 8.27
C GLN A 197 12.25 -6.37 8.04
N VAL A 198 12.67 -6.61 6.79
CA VAL A 198 14.09 -6.88 6.46
C VAL A 198 14.95 -5.67 6.80
N LEU A 199 14.55 -4.48 6.32
CA LEU A 199 15.25 -3.23 6.62
C LEU A 199 15.41 -3.05 8.13
N GLN A 200 14.32 -3.19 8.89
CA GLN A 200 14.32 -3.08 10.35
C GLN A 200 15.29 -4.06 11.01
N TYR A 201 15.39 -5.30 10.53
CA TYR A 201 16.34 -6.25 11.11
C TYR A 201 17.80 -5.80 10.96
N VAL A 202 18.14 -5.09 9.88
CA VAL A 202 19.48 -4.54 9.68
C VAL A 202 19.68 -3.28 10.52
N GLU A 203 18.69 -2.40 10.58
CA GLU A 203 18.72 -1.20 11.43
C GLU A 203 18.99 -1.53 12.90
N THR A 204 18.30 -2.56 13.42
CA THR A 204 18.42 -2.95 14.83
C THR A 204 19.58 -3.92 15.10
N GLY A 205 20.39 -4.26 14.09
CA GLY A 205 21.49 -5.23 14.21
C GLY A 205 21.03 -6.68 14.47
N ASN A 206 19.76 -6.99 14.21
CA ASN A 206 19.25 -8.37 14.29
C ASN A 206 19.73 -9.22 13.10
N ALA A 207 20.14 -8.58 12.01
CA ALA A 207 20.85 -9.18 10.88
C ALA A 207 22.05 -8.30 10.48
N ASP A 208 23.13 -8.93 10.03
CA ASP A 208 24.37 -8.24 9.65
C ASP A 208 24.25 -7.58 8.26
N ALA A 209 23.45 -8.19 7.39
CA ALA A 209 23.08 -7.68 6.07
C ALA A 209 21.62 -8.03 5.77
N GLY A 210 21.03 -7.36 4.78
CA GLY A 210 19.69 -7.70 4.31
C GLY A 210 19.45 -7.30 2.86
N PHE A 211 18.60 -8.05 2.16
CA PHE A 211 18.19 -7.74 0.79
C PHE A 211 16.90 -6.94 0.78
N VAL A 212 16.98 -5.70 0.31
CA VAL A 212 15.86 -4.74 0.24
C VAL A 212 15.86 -4.07 -1.13
N TYR A 213 14.87 -3.22 -1.40
CA TYR A 213 14.94 -2.36 -2.59
C TYR A 213 15.79 -1.12 -2.34
N GLN A 214 16.35 -0.56 -3.41
CA GLN A 214 17.08 0.71 -3.36
C GLN A 214 16.24 1.83 -2.70
N THR A 215 14.94 1.86 -3.00
CA THR A 215 14.01 2.83 -2.38
C THR A 215 13.87 2.62 -0.87
N ASP A 216 13.85 1.38 -0.38
CA ASP A 216 13.78 1.10 1.06
C ASP A 216 15.06 1.60 1.76
N ALA A 217 16.22 1.35 1.16
CA ALA A 217 17.50 1.82 1.70
C ALA A 217 17.57 3.35 1.80
N LEU A 218 16.94 4.08 0.86
CA LEU A 218 16.89 5.55 0.87
C LEU A 218 16.01 6.13 1.99
N THR A 219 15.15 5.31 2.61
CA THR A 219 14.27 5.77 3.70
C THR A 219 14.94 5.81 5.07
N SER A 220 16.17 5.30 5.19
CA SER A 220 16.84 5.11 6.48
C SER A 220 18.29 5.58 6.44
N ASP A 221 18.69 6.34 7.47
CA ASP A 221 20.07 6.74 7.74
C ASP A 221 20.83 5.71 8.60
N GLN A 222 20.13 4.69 9.11
CA GLN A 222 20.68 3.65 9.98
C GLN A 222 21.29 2.48 9.19
N VAL A 223 21.05 2.44 7.88
CA VAL A 223 21.65 1.46 6.97
C VAL A 223 22.43 2.18 5.88
N LYS A 224 23.27 1.42 5.19
CA LYS A 224 23.87 1.85 3.92
C LYS A 224 23.83 0.70 2.93
N VAL A 225 23.78 1.04 1.65
CA VAL A 225 23.94 0.06 0.56
C VAL A 225 25.37 -0.46 0.59
N ALA A 226 25.51 -1.78 0.76
CA ALA A 226 26.79 -2.49 0.65
C ALA A 226 27.13 -2.74 -0.82
N PHE A 227 26.16 -3.22 -1.60
CA PHE A 227 26.26 -3.36 -3.05
C PHE A 227 24.87 -3.44 -3.69
N THR A 228 24.78 -3.02 -4.96
CA THR A 228 23.62 -3.26 -5.82
C THR A 228 23.73 -4.64 -6.45
N VAL A 229 22.64 -5.41 -6.42
CA VAL A 229 22.62 -6.74 -7.06
C VAL A 229 22.53 -6.55 -8.57
N ASP A 230 23.37 -7.25 -9.32
CA ASP A 230 23.36 -7.22 -10.79
C ASP A 230 21.93 -7.49 -11.31
N PRO A 231 21.31 -6.55 -12.07
CA PRO A 231 19.93 -6.70 -12.54
C PRO A 231 19.74 -7.88 -13.51
N THR A 232 20.81 -8.44 -14.06
CA THR A 232 20.74 -9.66 -14.89
C THR A 232 20.63 -10.95 -14.05
N ALA A 233 20.86 -10.87 -12.73
CA ALA A 233 20.82 -12.01 -11.83
C ALA A 233 19.40 -12.37 -11.34
N TYR A 234 18.39 -11.55 -11.62
CA TYR A 234 17.01 -11.77 -11.18
C TYR A 234 16.03 -11.15 -12.16
N THR A 235 14.76 -11.54 -12.07
CA THR A 235 13.70 -10.95 -12.90
C THR A 235 13.55 -9.45 -12.60
N PRO A 236 13.33 -8.56 -13.59
CA PRO A 236 13.18 -7.12 -13.34
C PRO A 236 12.14 -6.80 -12.25
N VAL A 237 12.49 -5.86 -11.37
CA VAL A 237 11.55 -5.37 -10.34
C VAL A 237 10.63 -4.35 -10.96
N VAL A 238 9.38 -4.73 -11.13
CA VAL A 238 8.33 -3.88 -11.68
C VAL A 238 7.15 -3.84 -10.73
N TYR A 239 6.56 -2.66 -10.61
CA TYR A 239 5.45 -2.39 -9.74
C TYR A 239 4.18 -2.14 -10.56
N PRO A 240 3.39 -3.18 -10.85
CA PRO A 240 2.11 -3.00 -11.51
C PRO A 240 1.08 -2.39 -10.55
N VAL A 241 0.25 -1.51 -11.10
CA VAL A 241 -0.97 -0.99 -10.49
C VAL A 241 -2.18 -1.52 -11.25
N GLY A 242 -3.25 -1.86 -10.53
CA GLY A 242 -4.49 -2.33 -11.13
C GLY A 242 -5.72 -1.95 -10.30
N VAL A 243 -6.83 -1.66 -10.97
CA VAL A 243 -8.15 -1.51 -10.33
C VAL A 243 -8.76 -2.88 -10.08
N VAL A 244 -9.22 -3.13 -8.86
CA VAL A 244 -9.84 -4.41 -8.48
C VAL A 244 -11.28 -4.43 -8.98
N LYS A 245 -11.67 -5.46 -9.74
CA LYS A 245 -13.02 -5.56 -10.35
C LYS A 245 -14.17 -5.49 -9.34
N ALA A 246 -13.94 -5.93 -8.11
CA ALA A 246 -14.93 -5.98 -7.06
C ALA A 246 -15.13 -4.62 -6.34
N THR A 247 -14.40 -3.58 -6.73
CA THR A 247 -14.59 -2.22 -6.18
C THR A 247 -16.04 -1.77 -6.29
N LYS A 248 -16.51 -1.06 -5.26
CA LYS A 248 -17.83 -0.40 -5.26
C LYS A 248 -17.74 1.07 -5.66
N HIS A 249 -16.52 1.56 -5.89
CA HIS A 249 -16.18 2.96 -6.13
C HIS A 249 -15.40 3.06 -7.44
N SER A 250 -15.96 2.48 -8.52
CA SER A 250 -15.23 2.30 -9.79
C SER A 250 -14.74 3.61 -10.39
N GLN A 251 -15.54 4.69 -10.29
CA GLN A 251 -15.13 5.99 -10.81
C GLN A 251 -13.94 6.54 -10.02
N GLU A 252 -14.06 6.63 -8.69
CA GLU A 252 -13.02 7.18 -7.83
C GLU A 252 -11.75 6.32 -7.84
N ALA A 253 -11.90 5.01 -7.99
CA ALA A 253 -10.78 4.09 -8.14
C ALA A 253 -10.02 4.30 -9.46
N VAL A 254 -10.74 4.51 -10.57
CA VAL A 254 -10.13 4.84 -11.86
C VAL A 254 -9.48 6.23 -11.81
N ASP A 255 -10.14 7.23 -11.22
CA ASP A 255 -9.58 8.58 -11.06
C ASP A 255 -8.25 8.53 -10.28
N PHE A 256 -8.19 7.76 -9.19
CA PHE A 256 -6.94 7.59 -8.44
C PHE A 256 -5.89 6.79 -9.23
N TYR A 257 -6.29 5.76 -9.98
CA TYR A 257 -5.40 5.01 -10.89
C TYR A 257 -4.77 5.92 -11.96
N GLU A 258 -5.55 6.84 -12.53
CA GLU A 258 -5.07 7.84 -13.49
C GLU A 258 -4.16 8.87 -12.82
N TYR A 259 -4.54 9.35 -11.63
CA TYR A 259 -3.74 10.28 -10.85
C TYR A 259 -2.32 9.74 -10.58
N LEU A 260 -2.18 8.47 -10.22
CA LEU A 260 -0.89 7.82 -9.98
C LEU A 260 0.05 7.86 -11.19
N GLN A 261 -0.48 8.10 -12.40
CA GLN A 261 0.26 8.18 -13.64
C GLN A 261 0.59 9.62 -14.08
N THR A 262 0.10 10.63 -13.37
CA THR A 262 0.39 12.04 -13.62
C THR A 262 1.85 12.39 -13.33
N ASP A 263 2.33 13.50 -13.88
CA ASP A 263 3.70 13.96 -13.61
C ASP A 263 3.89 14.34 -12.14
N ALA A 264 2.86 14.88 -11.48
CA ALA A 264 2.90 15.19 -10.04
C ALA A 264 3.14 13.93 -9.19
N ALA A 265 2.38 12.85 -9.45
CA ALA A 265 2.58 11.58 -8.74
C ALA A 265 3.93 10.92 -9.08
N ARG A 266 4.34 10.97 -10.37
CA ARG A 266 5.66 10.46 -10.80
C ARG A 266 6.81 11.18 -10.13
N ASP A 267 6.72 12.48 -9.93
CA ASP A 267 7.78 13.25 -9.28
C ASP A 267 7.89 12.91 -7.80
N ILE A 268 6.76 12.64 -7.12
CA ILE A 268 6.77 12.06 -5.76
C ILE A 268 7.45 10.69 -5.79
N PHE A 269 7.09 9.78 -6.70
CA PHE A 269 7.74 8.47 -6.78
C PHE A 269 9.26 8.57 -7.03
N LYS A 270 9.70 9.43 -7.94
CA LYS A 270 11.13 9.69 -8.21
C LYS A 270 11.85 10.26 -7.00
N LYS A 271 11.22 11.18 -6.24
CA LYS A 271 11.75 11.72 -4.99
C LYS A 271 12.08 10.61 -3.98
N TYR A 272 11.29 9.54 -3.96
CA TYR A 272 11.51 8.35 -3.14
C TYR A 272 12.40 7.28 -3.81
N GLY A 273 12.95 7.56 -4.98
CA GLY A 273 13.93 6.70 -5.68
C GLY A 273 13.34 5.66 -6.61
N PHE A 274 12.02 5.64 -6.84
CA PHE A 274 11.43 4.76 -7.84
C PHE A 274 11.77 5.26 -9.24
N SER A 275 12.01 4.34 -10.17
CA SER A 275 12.16 4.64 -11.59
C SER A 275 10.85 4.38 -12.33
N ILE A 276 10.70 4.96 -13.52
CA ILE A 276 9.58 4.64 -14.41
C ILE A 276 10.06 3.57 -15.39
N PRO A 277 9.35 2.43 -15.54
CA PRO A 277 9.71 1.42 -16.53
C PRO A 277 9.77 2.06 -17.92
N GLN A 278 10.78 1.74 -18.71
CA GLN A 278 10.77 2.18 -20.11
C GLN A 278 9.61 1.46 -20.81
N GLN A 279 8.70 2.24 -21.41
CA GLN A 279 7.67 1.68 -22.27
C GLN A 279 8.36 1.11 -23.51
N GLY A 280 8.23 -0.20 -23.71
CA GLY A 280 8.63 -0.86 -24.95
C GLY A 280 7.72 -0.47 -26.11
#